data_AF-A0A1F2K885-F1
#
_entry.id   AF-A0A1F2K885-F1
#
_cell.length_a   1.000
_cell.length_b   1.000
_cell.length_c   1.000
_cell.angle_alpha   90.00
_cell.angle_beta   90.00
_cell.angle_gamma   90.00
#
_symmetry.space_group_name_H-M   'P 1'
#
loop_
_entity.id
_entity.type
_entity.pdbx_description
1 polymer ?
#
loop_
_entity_poly.entity_id
_entity_poly.type
_entity_poly.pdbx_seq_one_letter_code
_entity_poly.pdbx_strand_id
1 'polypeptide(L)'
;MSKKRIFALILIVIMLAAILTNPSKEEHEKVVRAKAEQLLKSQLHAKDQEFFGLGMQLFGNDIVDKFIQSSVVVDNYYLFSLTKIKWQGTEQIIGGGAFKYIWLSPKIDEKADEIIAALKKI
;
A
#
# COMPACT_ATOMS: atom_id res chain seq x y z
N MET A 1 -12.44 16.44 39.22
CA MET A 1 -11.07 16.25 38.70
C MET A 1 -10.58 17.53 38.02
N SER A 2 -9.28 17.83 38.09
CA SER A 2 -8.68 18.96 37.35
C SER A 2 -8.86 18.78 35.84
N LYS A 3 -9.22 19.84 35.11
CA LYS A 3 -9.36 19.84 33.64
C LYS A 3 -8.10 19.30 32.95
N LYS A 4 -6.92 19.55 33.53
CA LYS A 4 -5.62 19.04 33.04
C LYS A 4 -5.51 17.52 33.17
N ARG A 5 -6.05 16.94 34.26
CA ARG A 5 -6.05 15.48 34.48
C ARG A 5 -6.99 14.77 33.50
N ILE A 6 -8.17 15.36 33.24
CA ILE A 6 -9.12 14.83 32.26
C ILE A 6 -8.49 14.86 30.86
N PHE A 7 -7.86 15.98 30.49
CA PHE A 7 -7.15 16.09 29.20
C PHE A 7 -6.04 15.05 29.04
N ALA A 8 -5.21 14.84 30.07
CA ALA A 8 -4.16 13.82 30.05
C ALA A 8 -4.72 12.40 29.90
N LEU A 9 -5.81 12.07 30.61
CA LEU A 9 -6.48 10.77 30.49
C LEU A 9 -7.02 10.54 29.08
N ILE A 10 -7.63 11.55 28.46
CA ILE A 10 -8.12 11.47 27.08
C ILE A 10 -6.96 11.20 26.10
N LEU A 11 -5.83 11.89 26.24
CA LEU A 11 -4.66 11.64 25.40
C LEU A 11 -4.14 10.21 25.54
N ILE A 12 -4.09 9.67 26.75
CA ILE A 12 -3.68 8.28 26.99
C ILE A 12 -4.63 7.31 26.29
N VAL A 13 -5.94 7.53 26.41
CA VAL A 13 -6.95 6.70 25.74
C VAL A 13 -6.79 6.76 24.21
N ILE A 14 -6.55 7.94 23.64
CA ILE A 14 -6.33 8.10 22.19
C ILE A 14 -5.06 7.36 21.75
N MET A 15 -3.96 7.47 22.50
CA MET A 15 -2.72 6.76 22.18
C MET A 15 -2.90 5.24 22.25
N LEU A 16 -3.58 4.73 23.30
CA LEU A 16 -3.88 3.31 23.41
C LEU A 16 -4.77 2.83 22.26
N ALA A 17 -5.78 3.61 21.89
CA ALA A 17 -6.63 3.31 20.75
C ALA A 17 -5.80 3.24 19.47
N ALA A 18 -4.92 4.23 19.22
CA ALA A 18 -4.06 4.25 18.03
C ALA A 18 -3.14 3.02 17.95
N ILE A 19 -2.52 2.61 19.05
CA ILE A 19 -1.66 1.41 19.11
C ILE A 19 -2.46 0.14 18.79
N LEU A 20 -3.63 -0.03 19.44
CA LEU A 20 -4.46 -1.22 19.28
C LEU A 20 -5.12 -1.31 17.90
N THR A 21 -5.27 -0.19 17.21
CA THR A 21 -5.94 -0.10 15.92
C THR A 21 -4.99 0.18 14.76
N ASN A 22 -3.68 0.24 15.00
CA ASN A 22 -2.73 0.45 13.92
C ASN A 22 -2.75 -0.75 12.96
N PRO A 23 -2.97 -0.53 11.65
CA PRO A 23 -3.07 -1.62 10.69
C PRO A 23 -1.79 -2.47 10.65
N SER A 24 -1.99 -3.77 10.55
CA SER A 24 -0.96 -4.79 10.38
C SER A 24 -0.36 -4.77 8.97
N LYS A 25 0.82 -5.37 8.82
CA LYS A 25 1.49 -5.50 7.52
C LYS A 25 0.58 -6.17 6.46
N GLU A 26 -0.17 -7.20 6.85
CA GLU A 26 -1.08 -7.90 5.94
C GLU A 26 -2.23 -7.01 5.45
N GLU A 27 -2.75 -6.12 6.30
CA GLU A 27 -3.78 -5.14 5.90
C GLU A 27 -3.22 -4.13 4.90
N HIS A 28 -1.98 -3.66 5.11
CA HIS A 28 -1.27 -2.83 4.14
C HIS A 28 -1.09 -3.54 2.80
N GLU A 29 -0.60 -4.78 2.81
CA GLU A 29 -0.42 -5.57 1.60
C GLU A 29 -1.73 -5.79 0.84
N LYS A 30 -2.84 -6.04 1.54
CA LYS A 30 -4.18 -6.16 0.93
C LYS A 30 -4.62 -4.88 0.23
N VAL A 31 -4.43 -3.72 0.86
CA VAL A 31 -4.80 -2.43 0.27
C VAL A 31 -3.92 -2.10 -0.94
N VAL A 32 -2.62 -2.37 -0.86
CA VAL A 32 -1.69 -2.18 -1.99
C VAL A 32 -2.02 -3.16 -3.12
N ARG A 33 -2.34 -4.42 -2.84
CA ARG A 33 -2.76 -5.43 -3.83
C ARG A 33 -4.02 -4.98 -4.57
N ALA A 34 -5.06 -4.57 -3.84
CA ALA A 34 -6.30 -4.10 -4.44
C ALA A 34 -6.06 -2.89 -5.36
N LYS A 35 -5.20 -1.96 -4.95
CA LYS A 35 -4.81 -0.80 -5.77
C LYS A 35 -3.99 -1.22 -7.00
N ALA A 36 -3.07 -2.18 -6.87
CA ALA A 36 -2.31 -2.71 -8.00
C ALA A 36 -3.21 -3.40 -9.03
N GLU A 37 -4.14 -4.26 -8.59
CA GLU A 37 -5.14 -4.89 -9.46
C GLU A 37 -6.01 -3.87 -10.18
N GLN A 38 -6.44 -2.81 -9.47
CA GLN A 38 -7.22 -1.72 -10.06
C GLN A 38 -6.42 -0.99 -11.14
N LEU A 39 -5.16 -0.65 -10.88
CA LEU A 39 -4.30 0.05 -11.83
C LEU A 39 -4.02 -0.79 -13.08
N LEU A 40 -3.79 -2.08 -12.89
CA LEU A 40 -3.58 -3.01 -14.00
C LEU A 40 -4.83 -3.13 -14.87
N LYS A 41 -6.02 -3.27 -14.26
CA LYS A 41 -7.29 -3.27 -15.00
C LYS A 41 -7.47 -1.97 -15.79
N SER A 42 -7.21 -0.80 -15.19
CA SER A 42 -7.38 0.48 -15.89
C SER A 42 -6.42 0.66 -17.06
N GLN A 43 -5.20 0.10 -16.99
CA GLN A 43 -4.21 0.19 -18.06
C GLN A 43 -4.49 -0.78 -19.23
N LEU A 44 -5.03 -1.97 -18.94
CA LEU A 44 -5.36 -2.99 -19.95
C LEU A 44 -6.50 -2.55 -20.88
N HIS A 45 -7.42 -1.71 -20.40
CA HIS A 45 -8.45 -1.12 -21.26
C HIS A 45 -7.88 -0.13 -22.31
N ALA A 46 -6.61 0.28 -22.20
CA ALA A 46 -6.06 1.39 -22.99
C ALA A 46 -5.09 0.99 -24.11
N LYS A 47 -4.51 -0.22 -24.16
CA LYS A 47 -3.59 -0.64 -25.25
C LYS A 47 -3.31 -2.15 -25.24
N ASP A 48 -3.53 -2.80 -26.40
CA ASP A 48 -3.19 -4.18 -26.78
C ASP A 48 -3.74 -5.29 -25.84
N GLN A 49 -5.05 -5.57 -26.00
CA GLN A 49 -5.88 -6.31 -25.06
C GLN A 49 -5.68 -7.83 -25.00
N GLU A 50 -5.33 -8.51 -26.09
CA GLU A 50 -5.48 -9.98 -26.11
C GLU A 50 -4.26 -10.72 -25.53
N PHE A 51 -3.04 -10.43 -25.98
CA PHE A 51 -1.88 -11.21 -25.56
C PHE A 51 -1.39 -10.87 -24.14
N PHE A 52 -1.34 -9.57 -23.82
CA PHE A 52 -0.97 -9.10 -22.48
C PHE A 52 -2.09 -9.39 -21.47
N GLY A 53 -3.35 -9.29 -21.90
CA GLY A 53 -4.53 -9.65 -21.10
C GLY A 53 -4.56 -11.12 -20.71
N LEU A 54 -4.27 -12.04 -21.64
CA LEU A 54 -4.21 -13.48 -21.37
C LEU A 54 -3.03 -13.85 -20.45
N GLY A 55 -1.84 -13.30 -20.67
CA GLY A 55 -0.68 -13.53 -19.79
C GLY A 55 -0.90 -13.02 -18.36
N MET A 56 -1.53 -11.85 -18.22
CA MET A 56 -1.92 -11.28 -16.93
C MET A 56 -3.09 -12.02 -16.27
N GLN A 57 -4.06 -12.52 -17.04
CA GLN A 57 -5.19 -13.26 -16.47
C GLN A 57 -4.74 -14.62 -15.93
N LEU A 58 -3.72 -15.23 -16.54
CA LEU A 58 -3.17 -16.52 -16.13
C LEU A 58 -2.09 -16.40 -15.06
N PHE A 59 -1.25 -15.36 -15.10
CA PHE A 59 -0.07 -15.23 -14.22
C PHE A 59 -0.01 -13.92 -13.43
N GLY A 60 -0.87 -12.94 -13.74
CA GLY A 60 -0.81 -11.60 -13.18
C GLY A 60 -1.07 -11.57 -11.67
N ASN A 61 -2.00 -12.39 -11.15
CA ASN A 61 -2.23 -12.47 -9.71
C ASN A 61 -0.99 -12.98 -8.96
N ASP A 62 -0.32 -14.02 -9.47
CA ASP A 62 0.90 -14.57 -8.85
C ASP A 62 2.08 -13.60 -8.94
N ILE A 63 2.21 -12.87 -10.05
CA ILE A 63 3.24 -11.85 -10.25
C ILE A 63 3.02 -10.67 -9.31
N VAL A 64 1.78 -10.17 -9.22
CA VAL A 64 1.39 -9.10 -8.30
C VAL A 64 1.64 -9.55 -6.86
N ASP A 65 1.27 -10.76 -6.50
CA ASP A 65 1.46 -11.28 -5.14
C ASP A 65 2.92 -11.39 -4.75
N LYS A 66 3.76 -11.94 -5.64
CA LYS A 66 5.21 -11.99 -5.43
C LYS A 66 5.81 -10.59 -5.35
N PHE A 67 5.35 -9.66 -6.19
CA PHE A 67 5.81 -8.27 -6.14
C PHE A 67 5.43 -7.60 -4.82
N ILE A 68 4.17 -7.72 -4.39
CA ILE A 68 3.68 -7.18 -3.12
C ILE A 68 4.51 -7.73 -1.96
N GLN A 69 4.66 -9.05 -1.87
CA GLN A 69 5.38 -9.68 -0.76
C GLN A 69 6.88 -9.33 -0.71
N SER A 70 7.51 -9.11 -1.87
CA SER A 70 8.95 -8.82 -1.96
C SER A 70 9.29 -7.33 -1.92
N SER A 71 8.36 -6.47 -2.37
CA SER A 71 8.62 -5.06 -2.61
C SER A 71 7.87 -4.13 -1.65
N VAL A 72 6.78 -4.57 -1.02
CA VAL A 72 6.08 -3.77 -0.01
C VAL A 72 6.76 -3.92 1.34
N VAL A 73 7.19 -2.78 1.88
CA VAL A 73 7.78 -2.66 3.21
C VAL A 73 6.84 -1.83 4.07
N VAL A 74 6.58 -2.30 5.30
CA VAL A 74 5.70 -1.60 6.25
C VAL A 74 6.50 -1.29 7.50
N ASP A 75 6.70 0.00 7.75
CA ASP A 75 7.33 0.47 8.98
C ASP A 75 6.25 0.76 10.03
N ASN A 76 6.29 0.06 11.16
CA ASN A 76 5.33 0.24 12.25
C ASN A 76 5.91 1.13 13.36
N TYR A 77 5.32 2.30 13.59
CA TYR A 77 5.69 3.27 14.63
C TYR A 77 4.75 3.24 15.84
N TYR A 78 4.06 2.12 16.06
CA TYR A 78 3.02 1.88 17.06
C TYR A 78 1.73 2.69 16.86
N LEU A 79 1.81 4.02 16.88
CA LEU A 79 0.63 4.90 16.72
C LEU A 79 0.15 4.98 15.27
N PHE A 80 1.08 4.79 14.34
CA PHE A 80 0.85 4.81 12.91
C PHE A 80 1.84 3.87 12.24
N SER A 81 1.64 3.66 10.95
CA SER A 81 2.50 2.86 10.10
C SER A 81 2.70 3.56 8.76
N LEU A 82 3.83 3.32 8.11
CA LEU A 82 4.13 3.81 6.77
C LEU A 82 4.25 2.65 5.80
N THR A 83 3.62 2.80 4.63
CA THR A 83 3.71 1.86 3.52
C THR A 83 4.77 2.36 2.55
N LYS A 84 5.73 1.52 2.22
CA LYS A 84 6.80 1.81 1.27
C LYS A 84 6.83 0.76 0.16
N ILE A 85 7.24 1.17 -1.03
CA ILE A 85 7.60 0.28 -2.12
C ILE A 85 9.11 0.35 -2.34
N LYS A 86 9.74 -0.81 -2.45
CA LYS A 86 11.13 -0.97 -2.84
C LYS A 86 11.20 -1.26 -4.35
N TRP A 87 11.75 -0.31 -5.11
CA TRP A 87 11.92 -0.44 -6.55
C TRP A 87 13.32 0.06 -6.96
N GLN A 88 14.04 -0.74 -7.76
CA GLN A 88 15.41 -0.43 -8.23
C GLN A 88 16.39 0.02 -7.14
N GLY A 89 16.28 -0.56 -5.94
CA GLY A 89 17.15 -0.23 -4.81
C GLY A 89 16.76 1.05 -4.06
N THR A 90 15.69 1.73 -4.46
CA THR A 90 15.14 2.89 -3.75
C THR A 90 13.87 2.51 -2.99
N GLU A 91 13.72 3.03 -1.77
CA GLU A 91 12.49 2.93 -1.00
C GLU A 91 11.72 4.23 -1.10
N GLN A 92 10.46 4.15 -1.53
CA GLN A 92 9.58 5.30 -1.61
C GLN A 92 8.34 5.08 -0.76
N ILE A 93 8.03 6.06 0.09
CA ILE A 93 6.79 6.07 0.88
C ILE A 93 5.63 6.31 -0.07
N ILE A 94 4.70 5.35 -0.09
CA ILE A 94 3.50 5.34 -0.93
C ILE A 94 2.21 5.39 -0.11
N GLY A 95 2.29 5.37 1.22
CA GLY A 95 1.11 5.42 2.06
C GLY A 95 1.41 5.52 3.54
N GLY A 96 0.35 5.73 4.32
CA GLY A 96 0.37 5.72 5.77
C GLY A 96 -0.88 5.05 6.31
N GLY A 97 -0.79 4.45 7.48
CA GLY A 97 -1.90 3.80 8.17
C GLY A 97 -2.00 4.25 9.61
N ALA A 98 -3.22 4.48 10.08
CA ALA A 98 -3.54 4.75 11.48
C ALA A 98 -5.02 4.47 11.72
N PHE A 99 -5.39 4.07 12.95
CA PHE A 99 -6.79 3.87 13.34
C PHE A 99 -7.59 2.93 12.42
N LYS A 100 -6.99 1.83 11.95
CA LYS A 100 -7.49 0.85 10.97
C LYS A 100 -7.61 1.36 9.53
N TYR A 101 -7.34 2.64 9.30
CA TYR A 101 -7.37 3.22 7.97
C TYR A 101 -5.99 3.20 7.36
N ILE A 102 -5.94 2.95 6.05
CA ILE A 102 -4.73 3.01 5.23
C ILE A 102 -5.02 3.98 4.09
N TRP A 103 -4.15 4.97 3.94
CA TRP A 103 -4.22 5.96 2.88
C TRP A 103 -3.01 5.80 1.97
N LEU A 104 -3.27 5.62 0.68
CA LEU A 104 -2.23 5.57 -0.34
C LEU A 104 -2.06 6.95 -0.98
N SER A 105 -0.81 7.34 -1.16
CA SER A 105 -0.40 8.54 -1.88
C SER A 105 -0.56 8.33 -3.39
N PRO A 106 -0.84 9.40 -4.17
CA PRO A 106 -0.82 9.34 -5.64
C PRO A 106 0.50 8.83 -6.22
N LYS A 107 1.59 8.88 -5.45
CA LYS A 107 2.89 8.27 -5.79
C LYS A 107 2.80 6.79 -6.17
N ILE A 108 1.76 6.07 -5.72
CA ILE A 108 1.57 4.68 -6.12
C ILE A 108 1.19 4.56 -7.60
N ASP A 109 0.46 5.53 -8.14
CA ASP A 109 0.04 5.56 -9.54
C ASP A 109 1.27 5.82 -10.42
N GLU A 110 2.11 6.79 -10.04
CA GLU A 110 3.40 7.08 -10.69
C GLU A 110 4.32 5.85 -10.73
N LYS A 111 4.40 5.10 -9.62
CA LYS A 111 5.22 3.89 -9.57
C LYS A 111 4.66 2.74 -10.39
N ALA A 112 3.34 2.59 -10.48
CA ALA A 112 2.75 1.60 -11.36
C ALA A 112 3.06 1.91 -12.83
N ASP A 113 2.99 3.18 -13.24
CA ASP A 113 3.37 3.61 -14.59
C ASP A 113 4.84 3.30 -14.90
N GLU A 114 5.75 3.59 -13.97
CA GLU A 114 7.19 3.26 -14.11
C GLU A 114 7.41 1.74 -14.30
N ILE A 115 6.75 0.90 -13.49
CA ILE A 115 6.89 -0.56 -13.55
C ILE A 115 6.34 -1.10 -14.88
N ILE A 116 5.16 -0.65 -15.29
CA ILE A 116 4.52 -1.08 -16.54
C ILE A 116 5.36 -0.63 -17.76
N ALA A 117 5.91 0.59 -17.73
CA ALA A 117 6.80 1.08 -18.78
C ALA A 117 8.10 0.26 -18.86
N ALA A 118 8.63 -0.21 -17.73
CA ALA A 118 9.79 -1.11 -17.70
C ALA A 118 9.46 -2.48 -18.29
N LEU A 119 8.29 -3.04 -17.97
CA LEU A 119 7.82 -4.33 -18.51
C LEU A 119 7.60 -4.29 -20.03
N LYS A 120 7.12 -3.17 -20.58
CA LYS A 120 6.92 -2.99 -22.04
C LYS A 120 8.21 -2.90 -22.85
N LYS A 121 9.35 -2.67 -22.21
CA LYS A 121 10.67 -2.53 -22.86
C LYS A 121 11.46 -3.85 -22.93
N ILE A 122 10.94 -4.91 -22.30
CA ILE A 122 11.49 -6.27 -22.31
C ILE A 122 10.75 -7.06 -23.38
#